data_AF-A0A2K8L747-F1
#
_entry.id   AF-A0A2K8L747-F1
#
_cell.length_a   1.000
_cell.length_b   1.000
_cell.length_c   1.000
_cell.angle_alpha   90.00
_cell.angle_beta   90.00
_cell.angle_gamma   90.00
#
_symmetry.space_group_name_H-M   'P 1'
#
loop_
_entity.id
_entity.type
_entity.pdbx_description
1 polymer ?
#
loop_
_entity_poly.entity_id
_entity_poly.type
_entity_poly.pdbx_seq_one_letter_code
_entity_poly.pdbx_strand_id
1 'polypeptide(L)' 'MDDLWAALGLVLVIEGAIYALFPQAMIDMMRRLPEISPRSIRLAGIVAVALGWMVVRFIRS' A
#
# COMPACT_ATOMS: atom_id res chain seq x y z
N MET A 1 -16.86 -8.10 -11.19
CA MET A 1 -15.99 -9.15 -10.59
C MET A 1 -14.57 -8.99 -11.10
N ASP A 2 -14.39 -8.70 -12.39
CA ASP A 2 -13.08 -8.49 -13.02
C ASP A 2 -12.27 -7.34 -12.39
N ASP A 3 -12.92 -6.25 -12.01
CA ASP A 3 -12.23 -5.11 -11.37
C ASP A 3 -11.57 -5.48 -10.04
N LEU A 4 -12.16 -6.41 -9.27
CA LEU A 4 -11.59 -6.86 -8.00
C LEU A 4 -10.33 -7.67 -8.26
N TRP A 5 -10.37 -8.57 -9.23
CA TRP A 5 -9.21 -9.37 -9.64
C TRP A 5 -8.11 -8.50 -10.25
N ALA A 6 -8.47 -7.50 -11.04
CA ALA A 6 -7.53 -6.52 -11.58
C ALA A 6 -6.88 -5.69 -10.47
N ALA A 7 -7.66 -5.20 -9.49
CA ALA A 7 -7.13 -4.45 -8.37
C ALA A 7 -6.18 -5.29 -7.51
N LEU A 8 -6.54 -6.55 -7.22
CA LEU A 8 -5.68 -7.50 -6.51
C LEU A 8 -4.40 -7.78 -7.29
N GLY A 9 -4.49 -8.03 -8.60
CA GLY A 9 -3.33 -8.24 -9.47
C GLY A 9 -2.39 -7.03 -9.47
N LEU A 10 -2.95 -5.82 -9.56
CA LEU A 10 -2.17 -4.59 -9.56
C LEU A 10 -1.44 -4.37 -8.23
N VAL A 11 -2.10 -4.62 -7.09
CA VAL A 11 -1.46 -4.56 -5.77
C VAL A 11 -0.28 -5.53 -5.70
N LEU A 12 -0.45 -6.77 -6.16
CA LEU A 12 0.64 -7.76 -6.17
C LEU A 12 1.81 -7.35 -7.08
N VAL A 13 1.52 -6.77 -8.25
CA VAL A 13 2.56 -6.25 -9.15
C VAL A 13 3.35 -5.12 -8.48
N ILE A 14 2.66 -4.17 -7.85
CA ILE A 14 3.31 -3.02 -7.19
C ILE A 14 4.14 -3.50 -6.00
N GLU A 15 3.56 -4.30 -5.11
CA GLU A 15 4.26 -4.87 -3.95
C GLU A 15 5.48 -5.69 -4.42
N GLY A 16 5.29 -6.62 -5.35
CA GLY A 16 6.34 -7.45 -5.91
C GLY A 16 7.47 -6.65 -6.56
N ALA A 17 7.14 -5.58 -7.29
CA ALA A 17 8.13 -4.69 -7.89
C ALA A 17 8.97 -3.98 -6.83
N ILE A 18 8.36 -3.51 -5.73
CA ILE A 18 9.10 -2.89 -4.63
C ILE A 18 10.05 -3.90 -3.98
N TYR A 19 9.60 -5.13 -3.72
CA TYR A 19 10.46 -6.20 -3.19
C TYR A 19 11.62 -6.55 -4.13
N ALA A 20 11.37 -6.61 -5.44
CA ALA A 20 12.37 -7.01 -6.43
C ALA A 20 13.40 -5.89 -6.72
N LEU A 21 12.94 -4.64 -6.83
CA LEU A 21 13.80 -3.50 -7.17
C LEU A 21 14.52 -2.92 -5.96
N PHE A 22 13.88 -2.92 -4.78
CA PHE A 22 14.39 -2.25 -3.58
C PHE A 22 14.32 -3.15 -2.32
N PRO A 23 14.92 -4.35 -2.33
CA PRO A 23 14.80 -5.31 -1.24
C PRO A 23 15.35 -4.77 0.10
N GLN A 24 16.48 -4.05 0.07
CA GLN A 24 17.10 -3.52 1.30
C GLN A 24 16.25 -2.42 1.95
N ALA A 25 15.66 -1.53 1.15
CA ALA A 25 14.78 -0.49 1.66
C ALA A 25 13.57 -1.08 2.40
N MET A 26 13.02 -2.17 1.86
CA MET A 26 11.90 -2.87 2.50
C MET A 26 12.30 -3.56 3.81
N ILE A 27 13.47 -4.21 3.84
CA ILE A 27 14.01 -4.81 5.07
C ILE A 27 14.20 -3.74 6.16
N ASP A 28 14.78 -2.60 5.80
CA ASP A 28 15.01 -1.51 6.76
C ASP A 28 13.71 -0.87 7.24
N MET A 29 12.70 -0.75 6.36
CA MET A 29 11.36 -0.31 6.75
C MET A 29 10.75 -1.29 7.77
N MET A 30 10.82 -2.59 7.52
CA MET A 30 10.27 -3.61 8.42
C MET A 30 10.93 -3.59 9.79
N ARG A 31 12.25 -3.36 9.85
CA ARG A 31 12.99 -3.24 11.12
C ARG A 31 12.54 -2.05 11.97
N ARG A 32 12.05 -0.98 11.34
CA ARG A 32 11.57 0.23 12.02
C ARG A 32 10.10 0.13 12.45
N LEU A 33 9.31 -0.79 11.87
CA LEU A 33 7.89 -0.95 12.21
C LEU A 33 7.61 -1.11 13.72
N PRO A 34 8.39 -1.89 14.50
CA PRO A 34 8.16 -2.03 15.93
C PRO A 34 8.34 -0.74 16.74
N GLU A 35 9.13 0.20 16.22
CA GLU A 35 9.40 1.49 16.86
C GLU A 35 8.27 2.51 16.62
N ILE A 36 7.42 2.25 15.62
CA ILE A 36 6.30 3.12 15.26
C ILE A 36 5.10 2.81 16.15
N SER A 37 4.54 3.84 16.79
CA SER A 37 3.37 3.67 17.63
C SER A 37 2.15 3.14 16.84
N PRO A 38 1.33 2.24 17.40
CA PRO A 38 0.13 1.72 16.72
C PRO A 38 -0.88 2.80 16.31
N ARG A 39 -0.86 3.97 16.97
CA ARG A 39 -1.69 5.12 16.59
C ARG A 39 -1.24 5.71 15.25
N SER A 40 0.06 5.81 15.02
CA SER A 40 0.62 6.36 13.77
C SER A 40 0.37 5.42 12.60
N ILE A 41 0.54 4.11 12.81
CA ILE A 41 0.21 3.09 11.80
C ILE A 41 -1.27 3.16 11.42
N ARG A 42 -2.18 3.28 12.40
CA ARG A 42 -3.62 3.45 12.13
C ARG A 42 -3.92 4.70 11.33
N LEU A 43 -3.32 5.84 11.69
CA LEU A 43 -3.54 7.09 10.97
C LEU A 43 -3.05 6.99 9.52
N ALA A 44 -1.86 6.42 9.31
CA ALA A 44 -1.32 6.18 7.98
C ALA A 44 -2.24 5.29 7.14
N GLY A 45 -2.77 4.21 7.73
CA GLY A 45 -3.74 3.32 7.08
C GLY A 45 -5.04 4.04 6.69
N ILE A 46 -5.60 4.85 7.58
CA ILE A 46 -6.81 5.64 7.29
C ILE A 46 -6.57 6.62 6.14
N VAL A 47 -5.42 7.31 6.15
CA VAL A 47 -5.04 8.24 5.06
C VAL A 47 -4.86 7.48 3.74
N ALA A 48 -4.20 6.32 3.75
CA ALA A 48 -4.03 5.51 2.55
C ALA A 48 -5.37 5.03 1.97
N VAL A 49 -6.31 4.60 2.82
CA VAL A 49 -7.66 4.22 2.39
C VAL A 49 -8.41 5.41 1.77
N ALA A 50 -8.36 6.58 2.41
CA ALA A 50 -9.02 7.79 1.90
C ALA A 50 -8.46 8.21 0.54
N LEU A 51 -7.13 8.21 0.39
CA LEU A 51 -6.47 8.53 -0.89
C LEU A 51 -6.78 7.50 -1.96
N GLY A 52 -6.69 6.20 -1.64
CA GLY A 52 -7.01 5.12 -2.58
C GLY A 52 -8.45 5.20 -3.07
N TRP A 53 -9.40 5.43 -2.17
CA TRP A 53 -10.80 5.66 -2.53
C TRP A 53 -10.97 6.88 -3.45
N MET A 54 -10.30 7.99 -3.12
CA MET A 54 -10.39 9.21 -3.91
C MET A 54 -9.83 9.02 -5.33
N VAL A 55 -8.70 8.35 -5.49
CA VAL A 55 -8.12 8.00 -6.80
C VAL A 55 -9.08 7.14 -7.62
N VAL A 56 -9.63 6.08 -7.01
CA VAL A 56 -10.62 5.22 -7.69
C VAL A 56 -11.85 6.03 -8.10
N ARG A 57 -12.35 6.91 -7.22
CA ARG A 57 -13.51 7.74 -7.50
C ARG A 57 -13.24 8.74 -8.63
N PHE A 58 -12.04 9.31 -8.71
CA PHE A 58 -11.66 10.24 -9.79
C PHE A 58 -11.53 9.54 -11.14
N ILE A 59 -10.84 8.40 -11.20
CA ILE A 59 -10.63 7.65 -12.45
C ILE A 59 -11.94 7.08 -13.01
N ARG A 60 -12.88 6.72 -12.13
CA ARG A 60 -14.19 6.15 -12.50
C ARG A 60 -15.32 7.20 -12.53
N SER A 61 -14.98 8.49 -12.54
CA SER A 61 -15.95 9.60 -12.73
C SER A 61 -16.42 9.66 -14.17
#